data_AF-A0A931L988-F1
#
_entry.id   AF-A0A931L988-F1
#
_cell.length_a   1.000
_cell.length_b   1.000
_cell.length_c   1.000
_cell.angle_alpha   90.00
_cell.angle_beta   90.00
_cell.angle_gamma   90.00
#
_symmetry.space_group_name_H-M   'P 1'
#
loop_
_entity.id
_entity.type
_entity.pdbx_description
1 polymer ?
#
loop_
_entity_poly.entity_id
_entity_poly.type
_entity_poly.pdbx_seq_one_letter_code
_entity_poly.pdbx_strand_id
1 'polypeptide(L)'
;MTTRSGCIRRFCKDYLDWKPLMTLTRRLGERVLEKSGGQCFYCGERLIWRRETKVKKRIRREFVVDHFVPKRRGGTDRIENLVPACWNCNSSKGPKTISEFRDYEFRREYGWPFFTVEQLNWLESKGIELPPKPYFYFWFEENGWRIKENLPVRFPTK
;
A
#
# COMPACT_ATOMS: atom_id res chain seq x y z
N MET A 1 -6.86 -25.39 19.45
CA MET A 1 -7.97 -24.45 19.14
C MET A 1 -7.76 -23.19 19.97
N THR A 2 -7.17 -22.15 19.40
CA THR A 2 -7.02 -20.85 20.08
C THR A 2 -7.50 -19.77 19.12
N THR A 3 -8.64 -19.20 19.47
CA THR A 3 -9.35 -18.17 18.72
C THR A 3 -8.57 -16.86 18.76
N ARG A 4 -8.32 -16.29 17.58
CA ARG A 4 -7.70 -14.98 17.39
C ARG A 4 -8.64 -13.87 17.91
N SER A 5 -8.40 -13.40 19.12
CA SER A 5 -8.85 -12.09 19.60
C SER A 5 -8.04 -11.04 18.83
N GLY A 6 -8.59 -10.23 17.94
CA GLY A 6 -9.70 -9.32 18.19
C GLY A 6 -9.13 -7.90 18.15
N CYS A 7 -8.65 -7.47 16.98
CA CYS A 7 -8.19 -6.09 16.79
C CYS A 7 -9.43 -5.19 16.83
N ILE A 8 -9.60 -4.48 17.95
CA ILE A 8 -10.70 -3.56 18.21
C ILE A 8 -10.63 -2.45 17.16
N ARG A 9 -11.50 -2.56 16.16
CA ARG A 9 -11.79 -1.52 15.18
C ARG A 9 -12.38 -0.34 15.92
N ARG A 10 -11.53 0.59 16.36
CA ARG A 10 -11.98 1.94 16.71
C ARG A 10 -12.42 2.58 15.40
N PHE A 11 -13.74 2.63 15.21
CA PHE A 11 -14.42 3.21 14.07
C PHE A 11 -13.91 4.65 13.82
N CYS A 12 -13.02 4.83 12.84
CA CYS A 12 -12.87 6.12 12.16
C CYS A 12 -14.16 6.36 11.37
N LYS A 13 -15.06 7.18 11.93
CA LYS A 13 -16.34 7.58 11.33
C LYS A 13 -16.17 8.37 10.01
N ASP A 14 -14.95 8.73 9.64
CA ASP A 14 -14.66 9.53 8.44
C ASP A 14 -14.52 8.70 7.14
N TYR A 15 -14.70 7.37 7.21
CA TYR A 15 -14.68 6.48 6.04
C TYR A 15 -16.03 6.38 5.29
N LEU A 16 -17.06 7.11 5.74
CA LEU A 16 -18.40 7.06 5.14
C LEU A 16 -18.59 7.96 3.93
N ASP A 17 -17.58 8.76 3.57
CA ASP A 17 -17.61 9.65 2.40
C ASP A 17 -16.59 9.24 1.32
N TRP A 18 -16.31 7.93 1.21
CA TRP A 18 -15.52 7.35 0.12
C TRP A 18 -16.32 7.41 -1.20
N LYS A 19 -16.43 8.61 -1.78
CA LYS A 19 -16.74 8.75 -3.21
C LYS A 19 -15.63 8.02 -3.97
N PRO A 20 -15.96 7.12 -4.93
CA PRO A 20 -14.94 6.51 -5.77
C PRO A 20 -14.19 7.65 -6.45
N LEU A 21 -12.94 7.87 -6.04
CA LEU A 21 -12.06 8.90 -6.58
C LEU A 21 -11.88 8.59 -8.08
N MET A 22 -12.58 9.36 -8.90
CA MET A 22 -12.77 9.21 -10.35
C MET A 22 -13.56 7.98 -10.79
N THR A 23 -14.60 8.21 -11.61
CA THR A 23 -15.07 7.25 -12.61
C THR A 23 -13.95 7.07 -13.65
N LEU A 24 -12.91 6.32 -13.29
CA LEU A 24 -11.81 6.04 -14.19
C LEU A 24 -12.38 5.29 -15.40
N THR A 25 -12.07 5.77 -16.59
CA THR A 25 -12.48 5.07 -17.80
C THR A 25 -11.86 3.68 -17.81
N ARG A 26 -12.59 2.70 -18.38
CA ARG A 26 -12.08 1.34 -18.56
C ARG A 26 -10.67 1.34 -19.18
N ARG A 27 -10.45 2.20 -20.19
CA ARG A 27 -9.17 2.36 -20.88
C ARG A 27 -8.04 2.82 -19.96
N LEU A 28 -8.29 3.75 -19.05
CA LEU A 28 -7.29 4.19 -18.08
C LEU A 28 -6.95 3.07 -17.10
N GLY A 29 -7.96 2.35 -16.60
CA GLY A 29 -7.75 1.19 -15.73
C GLY A 29 -6.92 0.10 -16.41
N GLU A 30 -7.18 -0.20 -17.68
CA GLU A 30 -6.39 -1.16 -18.48
C GLU A 30 -4.93 -0.71 -18.60
N ARG A 31 -4.67 0.56 -18.96
CA ARG A 31 -3.29 1.10 -19.05
C ARG A 31 -2.55 1.06 -17.71
N VAL A 32 -3.25 1.29 -16.60
CA VAL A 32 -2.65 1.20 -15.26
C VAL A 32 -2.34 -0.25 -14.90
N LEU A 33 -3.26 -1.18 -15.20
CA LEU A 33 -3.09 -2.61 -14.93
C LEU A 33 -1.95 -3.23 -15.75
N GLU A 34 -1.78 -2.78 -17.00
CA GLU A 34 -0.73 -3.24 -17.91
C GLU A 34 0.68 -2.96 -17.36
N LYS A 35 0.85 -1.89 -16.57
CA LYS A 35 2.14 -1.54 -15.97
C LYS A 35 2.79 -2.73 -15.25
N SER A 36 2.02 -3.50 -14.50
CA SER A 36 2.52 -4.64 -13.71
C SER A 36 2.16 -6.00 -14.31
N GLY A 37 1.64 -6.04 -15.54
CA GLY A 37 1.11 -7.27 -16.13
C GLY A 37 -0.05 -7.87 -15.33
N GLY A 38 -0.85 -7.06 -14.65
CA GLY A 38 -1.98 -7.53 -13.85
C GLY A 38 -1.66 -7.90 -12.39
N GLN A 39 -0.47 -7.56 -11.89
CA GLN A 39 -0.06 -7.80 -10.50
C GLN A 39 -0.25 -6.57 -9.63
N CYS A 40 -0.52 -6.75 -8.34
CA CYS A 40 -0.53 -5.65 -7.39
C CYS A 40 0.87 -5.04 -7.28
N PHE A 41 0.99 -3.71 -7.45
CA PHE A 41 2.27 -3.01 -7.37
C PHE A 41 2.98 -3.21 -6.04
N TYR A 42 2.22 -3.44 -4.96
CA TYR A 42 2.75 -3.55 -3.61
C TYR A 42 3.05 -4.99 -3.20
N CYS A 43 2.07 -5.89 -3.29
CA CYS A 43 2.20 -7.27 -2.80
C CYS A 43 2.39 -8.33 -3.89
N GLY A 44 2.36 -7.95 -5.19
CA GLY A 44 2.55 -8.87 -6.30
C GLY A 44 1.37 -9.80 -6.61
N GLU A 45 0.34 -9.87 -5.76
CA GLU A 45 -0.82 -10.73 -6.02
C GLU A 45 -1.53 -10.36 -7.34
N ARG A 46 -1.98 -11.38 -8.08
CA ARG A 46 -2.78 -11.18 -9.29
C ARG A 46 -4.11 -10.50 -8.97
N LEU A 47 -4.38 -9.43 -9.70
CA LEU A 47 -5.54 -8.58 -9.53
C LEU A 47 -6.75 -9.14 -10.29
N ILE A 48 -7.93 -8.92 -9.73
CA ILE A 48 -9.22 -9.37 -10.29
C ILE A 48 -10.10 -8.16 -10.52
N TRP A 49 -10.68 -8.00 -11.72
CA TRP A 49 -11.60 -6.90 -11.95
C TRP A 49 -12.88 -7.08 -11.14
N ARG A 50 -13.42 -6.00 -10.58
CA ARG A 50 -14.68 -6.04 -9.84
C ARG A 50 -15.82 -6.75 -10.59
N ARG A 51 -15.93 -6.52 -11.90
CA ARG A 51 -16.95 -7.15 -12.75
C ARG A 51 -16.78 -8.66 -12.93
N GLU A 52 -15.56 -9.17 -12.76
CA GLU A 52 -15.26 -10.61 -12.81
C GLU A 52 -15.64 -11.27 -11.48
N THR A 53 -15.77 -10.49 -10.41
CA THR A 53 -16.22 -11.00 -9.12
C THR A 53 -17.74 -11.19 -9.13
N LYS A 54 -18.19 -12.41 -8.79
CA LYS A 54 -19.61 -12.73 -8.61
C LYS A 54 -20.15 -12.31 -7.23
N VAL A 55 -19.28 -11.77 -6.37
CA VAL A 55 -19.60 -11.41 -4.99
C VAL A 55 -19.90 -9.92 -4.85
N LYS A 56 -20.93 -9.59 -4.08
CA LYS A 56 -21.33 -8.18 -3.86
C LYS A 56 -20.31 -7.42 -2.99
N LYS A 57 -19.63 -8.12 -2.09
CA LYS A 57 -18.66 -7.55 -1.14
C LYS A 57 -17.27 -7.42 -1.79
N ARG A 58 -16.53 -6.36 -1.43
CA ARG A 58 -15.13 -6.17 -1.81
C ARG A 58 -14.29 -7.39 -1.42
N ILE A 59 -13.44 -7.84 -2.34
CA ILE A 59 -12.46 -8.91 -2.08
C ILE A 59 -11.04 -8.34 -1.98
N ARG A 60 -10.15 -9.04 -1.29
CA ARG A 60 -8.77 -8.57 -1.03
C ARG A 60 -8.01 -8.25 -2.32
N ARG A 61 -8.14 -9.13 -3.33
CA ARG A 61 -7.48 -9.08 -4.65
C ARG A 61 -8.19 -8.21 -5.70
N GLU A 62 -9.26 -7.51 -5.30
CA GLU A 62 -10.00 -6.68 -6.25
C GLU A 62 -9.12 -5.53 -6.74
N PHE A 63 -9.04 -5.39 -8.07
CA PHE A 63 -8.29 -4.34 -8.73
C PHE A 63 -8.86 -2.96 -8.36
N VAL A 64 -7.97 -2.09 -7.92
CA VAL A 64 -8.20 -0.66 -7.76
C VAL A 64 -7.00 0.10 -8.31
N VAL A 65 -7.24 1.32 -8.75
CA VAL A 65 -6.18 2.26 -9.12
C VAL A 65 -5.83 3.06 -7.87
N ASP A 66 -4.56 3.03 -7.48
CA ASP A 66 -4.03 3.80 -6.36
C ASP A 66 -3.12 4.91 -6.86
N HIS A 67 -3.08 6.02 -6.11
CA HIS A 67 -2.10 7.07 -6.30
C HIS A 67 -0.83 6.71 -5.54
N PHE A 68 0.24 6.43 -6.28
CA PHE A 68 1.53 6.05 -5.70
C PHE A 68 1.99 7.08 -4.66
N VAL A 69 1.93 8.37 -5.00
CA VAL A 69 1.89 9.44 -4.01
C VAL A 69 0.46 9.89 -3.77
N PRO A 70 -0.02 9.86 -2.52
CA PRO A 70 -1.40 10.21 -2.19
C PRO A 70 -1.77 11.62 -2.65
N LYS A 71 -3.01 11.80 -3.10
CA LYS A 71 -3.54 13.11 -3.51
C LYS A 71 -3.40 14.19 -2.43
N ARG A 72 -3.67 13.84 -1.17
CA ARG A 72 -3.49 14.76 -0.02
C ARG A 72 -2.03 15.14 0.27
N ARG A 73 -1.07 14.46 -0.36
CA ARG A 73 0.37 14.71 -0.28
C ARG A 73 0.90 15.30 -1.61
N GLY A 74 0.03 15.89 -2.44
CA GLY A 74 0.41 16.50 -3.72
C GLY A 74 0.45 15.55 -4.92
N GLY A 75 -0.06 14.32 -4.78
CA GLY A 75 -0.14 13.36 -5.86
C GLY A 75 -1.09 13.79 -6.98
N THR A 76 -0.65 13.64 -8.23
CA THR A 76 -1.46 13.98 -9.41
C THR A 76 -2.35 12.82 -9.86
N ASP A 77 -3.42 13.12 -10.60
CA ASP A 77 -4.26 12.12 -11.29
C ASP A 77 -3.66 11.68 -12.65
N ARG A 78 -2.40 12.07 -12.95
CA ARG A 78 -1.71 11.68 -14.19
C ARG A 78 -1.28 10.23 -14.12
N ILE A 79 -1.26 9.56 -15.28
CA ILE A 79 -1.05 8.12 -15.34
C ILE A 79 0.27 7.69 -14.71
N GLU A 80 1.31 8.52 -14.72
CA GLU A 80 2.60 8.23 -14.10
C GLU A 80 2.43 7.95 -12.60
N ASN A 81 1.53 8.66 -11.91
CA ASN A 81 1.27 8.52 -10.46
C ASN A 81 0.22 7.46 -10.14
N LEU A 82 -0.40 6.87 -11.15
CA LEU A 82 -1.39 5.82 -10.97
C LEU A 82 -0.74 4.45 -11.07
N VAL A 83 -0.96 3.60 -10.07
CA VAL A 83 -0.44 2.23 -10.01
C VAL A 83 -1.57 1.22 -9.75
N PRO A 84 -1.45 0.00 -10.27
CA PRO A 84 -2.44 -1.03 -10.03
C PRO A 84 -2.25 -1.64 -8.64
N ALA A 85 -3.28 -1.57 -7.80
CA ALA A 85 -3.22 -2.12 -6.45
C ALA A 85 -4.41 -3.05 -6.19
N CYS A 86 -4.25 -3.96 -5.23
CA CYS A 86 -5.37 -4.69 -4.69
C CYS A 86 -6.08 -3.84 -3.63
N TRP A 87 -7.39 -4.06 -3.44
CA TRP A 87 -8.18 -3.32 -2.45
C TRP A 87 -7.55 -3.38 -1.04
N ASN A 88 -6.99 -4.52 -0.64
CA ASN A 88 -6.35 -4.66 0.67
C ASN A 88 -5.11 -3.77 0.84
N CYS A 89 -4.19 -3.77 -0.14
CA CYS A 89 -2.99 -2.94 -0.08
C CYS A 89 -3.33 -1.46 -0.18
N ASN A 90 -4.22 -1.08 -1.11
CA ASN A 90 -4.69 0.29 -1.25
C ASN A 90 -5.33 0.81 0.05
N SER A 91 -6.18 0.00 0.69
CA SER A 91 -6.80 0.36 1.98
C SER A 91 -5.78 0.49 3.11
N SER A 92 -4.80 -0.42 3.18
CA SER A 92 -3.73 -0.42 4.20
C SER A 92 -2.79 0.78 4.06
N LYS A 93 -2.36 1.06 2.82
CA LYS A 93 -1.56 2.24 2.46
C LYS A 93 -2.36 3.49 2.77
N GLY A 94 -3.56 3.55 2.21
CA GLY A 94 -4.43 4.69 2.21
C GLY A 94 -3.61 5.94 1.89
N PRO A 95 -3.43 6.86 2.84
CA PRO A 95 -2.85 8.15 2.50
C PRO A 95 -1.42 8.35 3.07
N LYS A 96 -0.73 7.23 3.33
CA LYS A 96 0.69 7.14 3.68
C LYS A 96 1.58 7.34 2.46
N THR A 97 2.77 7.91 2.66
CA THR A 97 3.88 7.81 1.69
C THR A 97 4.35 6.37 1.58
N ILE A 98 5.18 6.04 0.57
CA ILE A 98 5.72 4.69 0.44
C ILE A 98 6.61 4.30 1.62
N SER A 99 7.37 5.25 2.18
CA SER A 99 8.19 4.99 3.37
C SER A 99 7.32 4.71 4.60
N GLU A 100 6.29 5.52 4.85
CA GLU A 100 5.32 5.31 5.93
C GLU A 100 4.56 3.98 5.74
N PHE A 101 4.20 3.64 4.50
CA PHE A 101 3.53 2.38 4.20
C PHE A 101 4.45 1.18 4.39
N ARG A 102 5.73 1.28 4.01
CA ARG A 102 6.74 0.25 4.26
C ARG A 102 6.93 0.00 5.76
N ASP A 103 7.00 1.05 6.57
CA ASP A 103 7.07 0.89 8.03
C ASP A 103 5.84 0.18 8.59
N TYR A 104 4.65 0.55 8.12
CA TYR A 104 3.41 -0.09 8.51
C TYR A 104 3.37 -1.59 8.13
N GLU A 105 3.74 -1.93 6.90
CA GLU A 105 3.75 -3.33 6.41
C GLU A 105 4.81 -4.16 7.11
N PHE A 106 6.02 -3.61 7.29
CA PHE A 106 7.09 -4.25 8.04
C PHE A 106 6.63 -4.62 9.46
N ARG A 107 6.01 -3.68 10.18
CA ARG A 107 5.49 -3.93 11.53
C ARG A 107 4.41 -5.01 11.54
N ARG A 108 3.54 -4.99 10.53
CA ARG A 108 2.46 -5.96 10.39
C ARG A 108 2.97 -7.38 10.11
N GLU A 109 3.96 -7.50 9.22
CA GLU A 109 4.52 -8.79 8.79
C GLU A 109 5.40 -9.42 9.87
N TYR A 110 6.32 -8.63 10.44
CA TYR A 110 7.31 -9.14 11.40
C TYR A 110 6.90 -8.94 12.87
N GLY A 111 5.72 -8.37 13.13
CA GLY A 111 5.26 -8.09 14.49
C GLY A 111 6.11 -7.06 15.23
N TRP A 112 6.77 -6.14 14.51
CA TRP A 112 7.76 -5.25 15.09
C TRP A 112 7.12 -4.19 16.02
N PRO A 113 7.60 -4.05 17.27
CA PRO A 113 6.99 -3.18 18.27
C PRO A 113 7.06 -1.70 17.90
N PHE A 114 5.99 -0.98 18.18
CA PHE A 114 5.96 0.48 18.08
C PHE A 114 6.49 1.09 19.38
N PHE A 115 7.60 1.82 19.27
CA PHE A 115 8.17 2.57 20.38
C PHE A 115 7.90 4.05 20.18
N THR A 116 7.51 4.73 21.26
CA THR A 116 7.55 6.20 21.31
C THR A 116 8.99 6.69 21.43
N VAL A 117 9.19 7.99 21.26
CA VAL A 117 10.53 8.60 21.44
C VAL A 117 11.03 8.37 22.86
N GLU A 118 10.17 8.49 23.86
CA GLU A 118 10.51 8.26 25.27
C GLU A 118 10.91 6.81 25.52
N GLN A 119 10.23 5.85 24.88
CA GLN A 119 10.56 4.43 24.98
C GLN A 119 11.91 4.12 24.31
N LEU A 120 12.20 4.75 23.17
CA LEU A 120 13.51 4.62 22.51
C LEU A 120 14.63 5.21 23.37
N ASN A 121 14.46 6.41 23.92
CA ASN A 121 15.42 7.04 24.82
C ASN A 121 15.66 6.19 26.08
N TRP A 122 14.60 5.56 26.60
CA TRP A 122 14.72 4.64 27.73
C TRP A 122 15.54 3.40 27.38
N LEU A 123 15.28 2.76 26.23
CA LEU A 123 16.07 1.61 25.76
C LEU A 123 17.55 1.99 25.60
N GLU A 124 17.82 3.15 24.99
CA GLU A 124 19.18 3.67 24.81
C GLU A 124 19.87 3.92 26.16
N SER A 125 19.17 4.51 27.15
CA SER A 125 19.70 4.70 28.51
C SER A 125 20.04 3.41 29.24
N LYS A 126 19.46 2.28 28.80
CA LYS A 126 19.76 0.93 29.31
C LYS A 126 20.83 0.21 28.50
N GLY A 127 21.41 0.86 27.50
CA GLY A 127 22.36 0.25 26.58
C GLY A 127 21.74 -0.85 25.72
N ILE A 128 20.41 -0.83 25.52
CA ILE A 128 19.71 -1.80 24.69
C ILE A 128 19.63 -1.26 23.27
N GLU A 129 20.40 -1.86 22.37
CA GLU A 129 20.33 -1.59 20.95
C GLU A 129 19.28 -2.46 20.27
N LEU A 130 18.44 -1.85 19.44
CA LEU A 130 17.47 -2.60 18.62
C LEU A 130 18.19 -3.22 17.41
N PRO A 131 17.74 -4.39 16.93
CA PRO A 131 18.28 -4.94 15.70
C PRO A 131 18.07 -3.97 14.55
N PRO A 132 18.99 -3.92 13.57
CA PRO A 132 18.77 -3.13 12.37
C PRO A 132 17.49 -3.59 11.70
N LYS A 133 16.63 -2.62 11.39
CA LYS A 133 15.35 -2.90 10.74
C LYS A 133 15.62 -3.42 9.32
N PRO A 134 15.25 -4.65 8.96
CA PRO A 134 15.46 -5.14 7.62
C PRO A 134 14.58 -4.35 6.65
N TYR A 135 15.06 -4.24 5.41
CA TYR A 135 14.32 -3.52 4.38
C TYR A 135 13.16 -4.38 3.87
N PHE A 136 11.93 -3.88 4.02
CA PHE A 136 10.76 -4.51 3.43
C PHE A 136 10.61 -4.06 1.97
N TYR A 137 10.72 -4.99 1.04
CA TYR A 137 10.57 -4.72 -0.38
C TYR A 137 9.12 -4.87 -0.83
N PHE A 138 8.64 -3.90 -1.59
CA PHE A 138 7.40 -4.07 -2.36
C PHE A 138 7.70 -4.76 -3.68
N TRP A 139 6.70 -5.44 -4.24
CA TRP A 139 6.82 -6.15 -5.52
C TRP A 139 7.39 -5.27 -6.63
N PHE A 140 6.99 -3.99 -6.72
CA PHE A 140 7.54 -3.09 -7.75
C PHE A 140 9.06 -2.95 -7.64
N GLU A 141 9.60 -2.86 -6.42
CA GLU A 141 11.05 -2.71 -6.19
C GLU A 141 11.83 -3.95 -6.62
N GLU A 142 11.30 -5.12 -6.28
CA GLU A 142 11.81 -6.44 -6.68
C GLU A 142 11.77 -6.62 -8.20
N ASN A 143 10.78 -6.01 -8.87
CA ASN A 143 10.58 -6.09 -10.31
C ASN A 143 11.21 -4.91 -11.07
N GLY A 144 12.25 -4.30 -10.50
CA GLY A 144 13.10 -3.31 -11.18
C GLY A 144 12.52 -1.90 -11.26
N TRP A 145 11.35 -1.64 -10.67
CA TRP A 145 10.81 -0.29 -10.61
C TRP A 145 11.56 0.54 -9.56
N ARG A 146 11.82 1.81 -9.89
CA ARG A 146 12.59 2.73 -9.04
C ARG A 146 11.83 4.02 -8.76
N ILE A 147 11.91 4.48 -7.51
CA ILE A 147 11.39 5.78 -7.08
C ILE A 147 12.47 6.83 -7.39
N LYS A 148 12.23 7.79 -8.29
CA LYS A 148 13.10 8.97 -8.41
C LYS A 148 12.68 10.01 -7.36
N GLU A 149 13.63 10.82 -6.90
CA GLU A 149 13.45 11.87 -5.87
C GLU A 149 12.40 12.96 -6.18
N ASN A 150 11.65 12.90 -7.30
CA ASN A 150 10.54 13.81 -7.60
C ASN A 150 9.35 13.17 -8.38
N LEU A 151 9.06 11.86 -8.21
CA LEU A 151 7.85 11.12 -8.68
C LEU A 151 7.58 10.99 -10.20
N PRO A 152 6.85 9.96 -10.67
CA PRO A 152 6.83 8.54 -10.29
C PRO A 152 7.31 7.62 -11.43
N VAL A 153 8.12 6.63 -11.04
CA VAL A 153 8.37 5.30 -11.62
C VAL A 153 8.56 5.16 -13.15
N ARG A 154 9.81 4.92 -13.57
CA ARG A 154 10.11 4.47 -14.94
C ARG A 154 9.81 2.98 -15.08
N PHE A 155 9.18 2.64 -16.21
CA PHE A 155 9.05 1.28 -16.69
C PHE A 155 10.45 0.68 -16.91
N PRO A 156 10.69 -0.60 -16.59
CA PRO A 156 11.91 -1.27 -17.01
C PRO A 156 11.98 -1.21 -18.55
N THR A 157 13.03 -0.57 -19.07
CA THR A 157 13.34 -0.62 -20.50
C THR A 157 13.82 -2.04 -20.79
N LYS A 158 13.10 -2.72 -21.70
CA LYS A 158 13.57 -3.99 -22.27
C LYS A 158 14.94 -3.86 -22.88
#